data_AF-A0A9P5QC99-F1
#
_entry.id   AF-A0A9P5QC99-F1
#
_cell.length_a   1.000
_cell.length_b   1.000
_cell.length_c   1.000
_cell.angle_alpha   90.00
_cell.angle_beta   90.00
_cell.angle_gamma   90.00
#
_symmetry.space_group_name_H-M   'P 1'
#
loop_
_entity.id
_entity.type
_entity.pdbx_description
1 polymer ?
#
loop_
_entity_poly.entity_id
_entity_poly.type
_entity_poly.pdbx_seq_one_letter_code
_entity_poly.pdbx_strand_id
1 'polypeptide(L)'
;MSGAGGPPPPPPPPPVGGGPPPPPPPPGIALPPQANSNGRNNLLESIRGAGGIGALRKTNNGDPVSSPSKGVPPPPAPAAADEGEGSSGDLALALAAALQMRKSRVAGSDDEDESDDEDWDD
;
A
#
# COMPACT_ATOMS: atom_id res chain seq x y z
N MET A 1 -63.78 -30.10 22.67
CA MET A 1 -63.60 -29.73 21.24
C MET A 1 -63.25 -28.25 21.18
N SER A 2 -62.31 -27.88 20.30
CA SER A 2 -61.72 -26.53 20.11
C SER A 2 -60.55 -26.22 21.06
N GLY A 3 -59.32 -25.98 20.63
CA GLY A 3 -58.74 -25.83 19.29
C GLY A 3 -57.49 -24.95 19.44
N ALA A 4 -56.30 -25.55 19.37
CA ALA A 4 -55.03 -24.84 19.50
C ALA A 4 -54.81 -23.92 18.29
N GLY A 5 -54.82 -22.61 18.51
CA GLY A 5 -54.49 -21.61 17.49
C GLY A 5 -53.11 -21.02 17.77
N GLY A 6 -52.06 -21.62 17.20
CA GLY A 6 -50.72 -21.03 17.20
C GLY A 6 -50.64 -19.76 16.34
N PRO A 7 -49.57 -18.96 16.47
CA PRO A 7 -49.37 -17.76 15.65
C PRO A 7 -49.38 -18.10 14.15
N PRO A 8 -49.84 -17.18 13.28
CA PRO A 8 -49.86 -17.40 11.84
C PRO A 8 -48.43 -17.68 11.34
N PRO A 9 -48.28 -18.53 10.30
CA PRO A 9 -46.98 -18.82 9.74
C PRO A 9 -46.33 -17.53 9.21
N PRO A 10 -44.99 -17.40 9.31
CA PRO A 10 -44.29 -16.26 8.76
C PRO A 10 -44.50 -16.18 7.24
N PRO A 11 -44.50 -14.97 6.68
CA PRO A 11 -44.58 -14.80 5.23
C PRO A 11 -43.40 -15.49 4.53
N PRO A 12 -43.62 -15.99 3.30
CA PRO A 12 -42.54 -16.59 2.53
C PRO A 12 -41.43 -15.55 2.26
N PRO A 13 -40.15 -15.98 2.22
CA PRO A 13 -39.06 -15.08 1.88
C PRO A 13 -39.24 -14.52 0.46
N PRO A 14 -38.78 -13.27 0.21
CA PRO A 14 -38.84 -12.70 -1.13
C PRO A 14 -38.05 -13.57 -2.13
N PRO A 15 -38.43 -13.59 -3.42
CA PRO A 15 -37.64 -14.24 -4.44
C PRO A 15 -36.23 -13.65 -4.43
N VAL A 16 -35.21 -14.49 -4.24
CA VAL A 16 -33.82 -14.09 -4.46
C VAL A 16 -33.65 -13.96 -5.97
N GLY A 17 -33.96 -12.77 -6.49
CA GLY A 17 -33.66 -12.40 -7.87
C GLY A 17 -32.15 -12.53 -8.07
N GLY A 18 -31.75 -13.49 -8.90
CA GLY A 18 -30.35 -13.66 -9.29
C GLY A 18 -29.88 -12.39 -9.98
N GLY A 19 -29.03 -11.62 -9.29
CA GLY A 19 -28.31 -10.52 -9.89
C GLY A 19 -27.45 -11.00 -11.06
N PRO A 20 -26.93 -10.07 -11.89
CA PRO A 20 -26.04 -10.42 -12.98
C PRO A 20 -24.87 -11.27 -12.46
N PRO A 21 -24.34 -12.20 -13.28
CA PRO A 21 -23.23 -13.05 -12.87
C PRO A 21 -22.05 -12.17 -12.42
N PRO A 22 -21.28 -12.63 -11.42
CA PRO A 22 -20.11 -11.88 -10.96
C PRO A 22 -19.17 -11.63 -12.14
N PRO A 23 -18.50 -10.45 -12.18
CA PRO A 23 -17.51 -10.18 -13.21
C PRO A 23 -16.40 -11.24 -13.17
N PRO A 24 -15.76 -11.53 -14.32
CA PRO A 24 -14.64 -12.45 -14.36
C PRO A 24 -13.52 -11.95 -13.43
N PRO A 25 -12.78 -12.86 -12.77
CA PRO A 25 -11.64 -12.47 -11.97
C PRO A 25 -10.62 -11.75 -12.86
N PRO A 26 -9.92 -10.73 -12.32
CA PRO A 26 -8.84 -10.07 -13.05
C PRO A 26 -7.77 -11.10 -13.44
N PRO A 27 -7.05 -10.89 -14.57
CA PRO A 27 -5.92 -11.73 -14.94
C PRO A 27 -4.96 -11.86 -13.75
N GLY A 28 -4.74 -13.10 -13.30
CA GLY A 28 -3.86 -13.35 -12.16
C GLY A 28 -2.45 -12.87 -12.46
N ILE A 29 -1.96 -11.89 -11.70
CA ILE A 29 -0.54 -11.59 -11.65
C ILE A 29 0.10 -12.77 -10.94
N ALA A 30 0.93 -13.53 -11.66
CA ALA A 30 1.71 -14.61 -11.06
C ALA A 30 2.65 -13.98 -10.02
N LEU A 31 2.28 -14.08 -8.75
CA LEU A 31 3.18 -13.76 -7.65
C LEU A 31 4.37 -14.71 -7.75
N PRO A 32 5.62 -14.21 -7.59
CA PRO A 32 6.78 -15.09 -7.58
C PRO A 32 6.58 -16.17 -6.53
N PRO A 33 7.04 -17.42 -6.78
CA PRO A 33 6.87 -18.51 -5.83
C PRO A 33 7.40 -18.04 -4.48
N GLN A 34 6.56 -18.11 -3.45
CA GLN A 34 6.98 -17.74 -2.10
C GLN A 34 8.19 -18.59 -1.75
N ALA A 35 9.33 -17.94 -1.53
CA ALA A 35 10.57 -18.64 -1.20
C ALA A 35 10.29 -19.60 -0.04
N ASN A 36 10.53 -20.90 -0.27
CA ASN A 36 10.32 -21.96 0.71
C ASN A 36 10.86 -21.49 2.07
N SER A 37 10.06 -21.67 3.13
CA SER A 37 10.36 -21.26 4.51
C SER A 37 11.77 -21.67 4.98
N ASN A 38 12.31 -22.76 4.43
CA ASN A 38 13.69 -23.21 4.63
C ASN A 38 14.75 -22.13 4.31
N GLY A 39 14.60 -21.39 3.21
CA GLY A 39 15.53 -20.31 2.84
C GLY A 39 15.43 -19.12 3.80
N ARG A 40 14.21 -18.81 4.26
CA ARG A 40 13.98 -17.77 5.26
C ARG A 40 14.56 -18.18 6.62
N ASN A 41 14.39 -19.43 7.03
CA ASN A 41 14.90 -19.94 8.30
C ASN A 41 16.44 -19.94 8.32
N ASN A 42 17.08 -20.40 7.26
CA ASN A 42 18.54 -20.36 7.13
C ASN A 42 19.07 -18.91 7.16
N LEU A 43 18.40 -17.98 6.47
CA LEU A 43 18.73 -16.56 6.55
C LEU A 43 18.60 -16.03 7.98
N LEU A 44 17.50 -16.36 8.68
CA LEU A 44 17.32 -15.91 10.05
C LEU A 44 18.33 -16.54 11.03
N GLU A 45 18.72 -17.80 10.82
CA GLU A 45 19.78 -18.47 11.57
C GLU A 45 21.13 -17.83 11.34
N SER A 46 21.50 -17.52 10.10
CA SER A 46 22.74 -16.82 9.79
C SER A 46 22.77 -15.39 10.35
N ILE A 47 21.65 -14.65 10.30
CA ILE A 47 21.54 -13.33 10.94
C ILE A 47 21.75 -13.44 12.46
N ARG A 48 21.13 -14.43 13.12
CA ARG A 48 21.32 -14.66 14.57
C ARG A 48 22.74 -15.11 14.90
N GLY A 49 23.31 -16.03 14.11
CA GLY A 49 24.68 -16.53 14.28
C GLY A 49 25.74 -15.45 14.07
N ALA A 50 25.48 -14.47 13.20
CA ALA A 50 26.34 -13.30 12.99
C ALA A 50 26.24 -12.23 14.10
N GLY A 51 25.46 -12.46 15.16
CA GLY A 51 25.29 -11.55 16.30
C GLY A 51 24.06 -10.62 16.21
N GLY A 52 23.18 -10.84 15.23
CA GLY A 52 21.88 -10.16 15.12
C GLY A 52 21.99 -8.64 15.00
N ILE A 53 20.95 -7.94 15.44
CA ILE A 53 20.88 -6.46 15.38
C ILE A 53 21.96 -5.82 16.27
N GLY A 54 22.38 -6.50 17.34
CA GLY A 54 23.42 -6.01 18.24
C GLY A 54 24.82 -5.96 17.62
N ALA A 55 25.06 -6.72 16.55
CA ALA A 55 26.31 -6.69 15.80
C ALA A 55 26.36 -5.58 14.74
N LEU A 56 25.25 -4.87 14.49
CA LEU A 56 25.25 -3.75 13.54
C LEU A 56 25.93 -2.53 14.18
N ARG A 57 26.66 -1.78 13.34
CA ARG A 57 27.18 -0.47 13.73
C ARG A 57 26.03 0.46 14.11
N LYS A 58 26.18 1.22 15.19
CA LYS A 58 25.23 2.27 15.56
C LYS A 58 25.33 3.39 14.51
N THR A 59 24.23 3.71 13.86
CA THR A 59 24.10 4.91 13.02
C THR A 59 23.32 5.96 13.80
N ASN A 60 23.69 7.24 13.72
CA ASN A 60 22.84 8.29 14.27
C ASN A 60 21.55 8.36 13.46
N ASN A 61 20.43 8.65 14.12
CA ASN A 61 19.09 8.69 13.51
C ASN A 61 18.93 9.76 12.40
N GLY A 62 19.95 10.57 12.13
CA GLY A 62 19.98 11.58 11.07
C GLY A 62 20.96 11.30 9.93
N ASP A 63 21.79 10.25 10.03
CA ASP A 63 22.69 9.91 8.93
C ASP A 63 21.93 9.13 7.85
N PRO A 64 21.99 9.55 6.58
CA PRO A 64 21.39 8.79 5.50
C PRO A 64 22.07 7.41 5.47
N VAL A 65 21.27 6.36 5.70
CA VAL A 65 21.72 4.98 5.54
C VAL A 65 22.15 4.80 4.09
N SER A 66 23.47 4.84 3.87
CA SER A 66 24.07 4.48 2.59
C SER A 66 23.73 3.03 2.34
N SER A 67 22.67 2.82 1.56
CA SER A 67 22.23 1.51 1.13
C SER A 67 23.39 0.91 0.35
N PRO A 68 23.85 -0.32 0.64
CA PRO A 68 24.80 -0.97 -0.23
C PRO A 68 24.09 -1.13 -1.57
N SER A 69 24.42 -0.27 -2.53
CA SER A 69 24.07 -0.42 -3.93
C SER A 69 24.62 -1.77 -4.36
N LYS A 70 23.79 -2.81 -4.24
CA LYS A 70 23.94 -4.03 -5.01
C LYS A 70 24.02 -3.54 -6.43
N GLY A 71 25.22 -3.60 -7.03
CA GLY A 71 25.48 -3.11 -8.37
C GLY A 71 24.46 -3.70 -9.31
N VAL A 72 23.43 -2.93 -9.63
CA VAL A 72 22.55 -3.19 -10.74
C VAL A 72 23.37 -2.77 -11.94
N PRO A 73 23.83 -3.70 -12.79
CA PRO A 73 24.38 -3.29 -14.07
C PRO A 73 23.30 -2.50 -14.80
N PRO A 74 23.63 -1.36 -15.43
CA PRO A 74 22.64 -0.54 -16.12
C PRO A 74 21.90 -1.41 -17.15
N PRO A 75 20.56 -1.28 -17.27
CA PRO A 75 19.84 -1.98 -18.33
C PRO A 75 20.41 -1.53 -19.69
N PRO A 76 20.56 -2.43 -20.68
CA PRO A 76 20.94 -2.02 -22.02
C PRO A 76 19.89 -1.03 -22.54
N ALA A 77 20.36 0.12 -23.02
CA ALA A 77 19.51 1.20 -23.49
C ALA A 77 18.58 0.73 -24.63
N PRO A 78 17.26 0.99 -24.57
CA PRO A 78 16.44 0.91 -25.76
C PRO A 78 16.86 2.06 -26.70
N ALA A 79 17.15 1.69 -27.95
CA ALA A 79 17.45 2.64 -28.99
C ALA A 79 16.24 3.55 -29.26
N ALA A 80 16.50 4.86 -29.19
CA ALA A 80 15.79 5.96 -29.83
C ALA A 80 14.29 6.12 -29.53
N ALA A 81 13.99 7.03 -28.61
CA ALA A 81 13.10 8.15 -28.89
C ALA A 81 13.55 9.34 -28.04
N ASP A 82 14.19 10.28 -28.72
CA ASP A 82 14.13 11.74 -28.52
C ASP A 82 13.36 12.21 -27.27
N GLU A 83 14.08 12.65 -26.24
CA GLU A 83 13.89 13.93 -25.54
C GLU A 83 14.76 13.97 -24.26
N GLY A 84 15.63 14.97 -24.19
CA GLY A 84 15.96 15.61 -22.90
C GLY A 84 17.01 14.94 -22.04
N GLU A 85 18.27 15.13 -22.42
CA GLU A 85 19.40 15.16 -21.52
C GLU A 85 19.15 16.15 -20.36
N GLY A 86 19.10 15.63 -19.13
CA GLY A 86 19.39 16.36 -17.88
C GLY A 86 18.44 17.50 -17.49
N SER A 87 17.59 17.27 -16.49
CA SER A 87 17.08 18.36 -15.67
C SER A 87 16.56 17.86 -14.32
N SER A 88 17.43 17.87 -13.31
CA SER A 88 17.01 17.85 -11.90
C SER A 88 16.12 19.06 -11.53
N GLY A 89 16.06 20.09 -12.38
CA GLY A 89 15.13 21.21 -12.28
C GLY A 89 13.70 20.84 -12.65
N ASP A 90 13.49 19.91 -13.59
CA ASP A 90 12.15 19.51 -14.04
C ASP A 90 11.42 18.69 -12.97
N LEU A 91 12.14 17.89 -12.18
CA LEU A 91 11.58 17.19 -11.03
C LEU A 91 11.14 18.17 -9.93
N ALA A 92 11.97 19.16 -9.61
CA ALA A 92 11.65 20.15 -8.59
C ALA A 92 10.44 21.01 -9.02
N LEU A 93 10.37 21.36 -10.31
CA LEU A 93 9.25 22.10 -10.88
C LEU A 93 7.97 21.25 -10.95
N ALA A 94 8.08 19.97 -11.31
CA ALA A 94 6.97 19.00 -11.28
C ALA A 94 6.47 18.77 -9.85
N LEU A 95 7.37 18.71 -8.86
CA LEU A 95 7.02 18.56 -7.46
C LEU A 95 6.32 19.81 -6.91
N ALA A 96 6.80 21.01 -7.26
CA ALA A 96 6.15 22.26 -6.90
C ALA A 96 4.72 22.35 -7.48
N ALA A 97 4.55 21.99 -8.76
CA ALA A 97 3.23 21.93 -9.40
C ALA A 97 2.31 20.89 -8.75
N ALA A 98 2.83 19.70 -8.43
CA ALA A 98 2.08 18.65 -7.76
C ALA A 98 1.63 19.05 -6.34
N LEU A 99 2.49 19.74 -5.59
CA LEU A 99 2.16 20.27 -4.26
C LEU A 99 1.07 21.34 -4.34
N GLN A 100 1.11 22.25 -5.32
CA GLN A 100 0.07 23.25 -5.54
C GLN A 100 -1.29 22.61 -5.89
N MET A 101 -1.30 21.59 -6.75
CA MET A 101 -2.52 20.83 -7.06
C MET A 101 -3.07 20.04 -5.86
N ARG A 102 -2.20 19.57 -4.95
CA ARG A 102 -2.64 18.92 -3.70
C ARG A 102 -3.18 19.95 -2.71
N LYS A 103 -2.55 21.11 -2.57
CA LYS A 103 -2.99 22.22 -1.70
C LYS A 103 -4.42 22.66 -2.05
N SER A 104 -4.75 22.84 -3.32
CA SER A 104 -6.10 23.26 -3.74
C SER A 104 -7.18 22.21 -3.50
N ARG A 105 -6.83 20.91 -3.61
CA ARG A 105 -7.76 19.81 -3.30
C ARG A 105 -8.00 19.62 -1.81
N VAL A 106 -6.96 19.83 -0.99
CA VAL A 106 -7.03 19.63 0.46
C VAL A 106 -7.71 20.84 1.13
N ALA A 107 -7.34 22.07 0.75
CA ALA A 107 -7.91 23.28 1.36
C ALA A 107 -9.38 23.53 1.03
N GLY A 108 -9.94 22.86 0.02
CA GLY A 108 -11.37 22.94 -0.29
C GLY A 108 -12.24 21.91 0.44
N SER A 109 -11.64 21.01 1.22
CA SER A 109 -12.33 19.96 1.97
C SER A 109 -12.35 20.24 3.49
N ASP A 110 -11.98 21.45 3.89
CA ASP A 110 -11.63 21.87 5.25
C ASP A 110 -12.40 23.15 5.65
N ASP A 111 -13.63 23.33 5.15
CA ASP A 111 -14.52 24.45 5.49
C ASP A 111 -15.66 24.01 6.45
N GLU A 112 -15.56 22.78 6.97
CA GLU A 112 -16.38 22.21 8.04
C GLU A 112 -15.45 21.39 8.93
N ASP A 113 -14.86 21.99 9.97
CA ASP A 113 -14.41 21.36 11.24
C ASP A 113 -13.41 22.25 12.03
N GLU A 114 -13.62 23.56 12.07
CA GLU A 114 -12.83 24.50 12.90
C GLU A 114 -13.34 24.55 14.35
N SER A 115 -13.77 23.41 14.90
CA SER A 115 -14.37 23.32 16.25
C SER A 115 -14.06 22.00 16.98
N ASP A 116 -12.92 21.36 16.70
CA ASP A 116 -12.50 20.17 17.48
C ASP A 116 -10.97 20.07 17.68
N ASP A 117 -10.29 21.22 17.77
CA ASP A 117 -8.84 21.29 18.06
C ASP A 117 -8.49 21.15 19.55
N GLU A 118 -9.44 20.76 20.40
CA GLU A 118 -9.29 20.77 21.86
C GLU A 118 -9.10 19.38 22.50
N ASP A 119 -9.14 18.29 21.72
CA ASP A 119 -9.11 16.91 22.23
C ASP A 119 -7.77 16.16 22.01
N TRP A 120 -6.72 16.86 21.57
CA TRP A 120 -5.39 16.27 21.32
C TRP A 120 -4.33 16.59 22.40
N ASP A 121 -4.68 17.33 23.45
CA ASP A 121 -3.75 17.74 24.53
C ASP A 121 -4.16 17.26 25.94
N ASP A 122 -4.89 16.14 26.06
CA ASP A 122 -5.10 15.39 27.33
C ASP A 122 -4.64 13.92 27.25
#